data_AF-A0A7V4BU83-F1
#
_entry.id   AF-A0A7V4BU83-F1
#
_cell.length_a   1.000
_cell.length_b   1.000
_cell.length_c   1.000
_cell.angle_alpha   90.00
_cell.angle_beta   90.00
_cell.angle_gamma   90.00
#
_symmetry.space_group_name_H-M   'P 1'
#
loop_
_entity.id
_entity.type
_entity.pdbx_description
1 polymer ?
#
loop_
_entity_poly.entity_id
_entity_poly.type
_entity_poly.pdbx_seq_one_letter_code
_entity_poly.pdbx_strand_id
1 'polypeptide(L)'
;YKQIDKLKNEISEAIGYETLPRNYLLKVESIKDKYPQIFDWLNLMDMNVIVILILMLAVSGFNMIAGLIILILDRTQMIGILKSLGASDSSIRKIFLMQSTRLIIKGLFYGNLIGIGLCLLQYHFRLLQLDPASYYVNYVPVYLHAGYILLLNVGAAAVTFFMLIIPSHIISRLNPAETIKFA
;
A
#
# COMPACT_ATOMS: atom_id res chain seq x y z
N TYR A 1 16.02 9.93 -9.52
CA TYR A 1 16.17 11.39 -9.73
C TYR A 1 16.31 12.23 -8.45
N LYS A 2 16.01 11.69 -7.25
CA LYS A 2 16.10 12.45 -5.98
C LYS A 2 17.53 12.90 -5.59
N GLN A 3 18.57 12.24 -6.12
CA GLN A 3 19.97 12.58 -5.87
C GLN A 3 20.54 13.62 -6.85
N ILE A 4 19.80 14.02 -7.89
CA ILE A 4 20.31 14.91 -8.94
C ILE A 4 20.69 16.29 -8.36
N ASP A 5 19.90 16.81 -7.42
CA ASP A 5 20.19 18.11 -6.80
C ASP A 5 21.40 18.02 -5.87
N LYS A 6 21.54 16.90 -5.16
CA LYS A 6 22.72 16.61 -4.33
C LYS A 6 23.98 16.55 -5.19
N LEU A 7 23.93 15.83 -6.31
CA LEU A 7 25.04 15.71 -7.25
C LEU A 7 25.36 17.05 -7.93
N LYS A 8 24.35 17.84 -8.29
CA LYS A 8 24.54 19.21 -8.80
C LYS A 8 25.32 20.06 -7.80
N ASN A 9 24.93 20.02 -6.53
CA ASN A 9 25.60 20.79 -5.48
C ASN A 9 27.03 20.30 -5.26
N GLU A 10 27.27 18.99 -5.17
CA GLU A 10 28.61 18.41 -5.04
C GLU A 10 29.53 18.80 -6.23
N ILE A 11 29.02 18.73 -7.46
CA ILE A 11 29.79 19.11 -8.66
C ILE A 11 29.97 20.64 -8.74
N SER A 12 28.95 21.42 -8.39
CA SER A 12 29.03 22.88 -8.37
C SER A 12 30.00 23.41 -7.31
N GLU A 13 30.16 22.68 -6.20
CA GLU A 13 31.12 22.97 -5.14
C GLU A 13 32.54 22.53 -5.54
N ALA A 14 32.68 21.36 -6.19
CA ALA A 14 33.97 20.85 -6.66
C ALA A 14 34.58 21.64 -7.84
N ILE A 15 33.74 22.19 -8.73
CA ILE A 15 34.17 23.08 -9.84
C ILE A 15 34.30 24.53 -9.35
N GLY A 16 33.95 24.79 -8.09
CA GLY A 16 33.72 26.10 -7.47
C GLY A 16 34.57 27.22 -8.06
N TYR A 17 33.93 28.11 -8.84
CA TYR A 17 34.50 29.32 -9.46
C TYR A 17 35.98 29.21 -9.92
N GLU A 18 36.47 28.02 -10.31
CA GLU A 18 37.82 27.93 -10.83
C GLU A 18 37.83 28.65 -12.17
N THR A 19 38.32 29.88 -12.13
CA THR A 19 38.59 30.68 -13.30
C THR A 19 39.70 29.98 -14.04
N LEU A 20 39.31 29.11 -14.98
CA LEU A 20 40.20 28.69 -16.05
C LEU A 20 40.94 29.93 -16.56
N PRO A 21 42.23 29.84 -16.95
CA PRO A 21 43.11 30.98 -17.27
C PRO A 21 42.63 31.91 -18.41
N ARG A 22 41.39 31.73 -18.89
CA ARG A 22 40.72 32.45 -19.96
C ARG A 22 39.32 33.02 -19.61
N ASN A 23 38.97 33.15 -18.32
CA ASN A 23 37.77 33.85 -17.86
C ASN A 23 36.42 33.24 -18.30
N TYR A 24 36.34 31.90 -18.43
CA TYR A 24 35.08 31.21 -18.70
C TYR A 24 34.36 30.90 -17.39
N LEU A 25 33.11 31.38 -17.25
CA LEU A 25 32.22 31.00 -16.15
C LEU A 25 31.50 29.70 -16.50
N LEU A 26 31.87 28.60 -15.83
CA LEU A 26 31.17 27.33 -15.96
C LEU A 26 29.96 27.33 -15.01
N LYS A 27 28.75 27.22 -15.57
CA LYS A 27 27.51 27.04 -14.80
C LYS A 27 27.10 25.58 -14.84
N VAL A 28 27.04 24.93 -13.69
CA VAL A 28 26.48 23.59 -13.56
C VAL A 28 24.95 23.70 -13.61
N GLU A 29 24.36 23.18 -14.67
CA GLU A 29 22.91 23.12 -14.85
C GLU A 29 22.43 21.68 -14.67
N SER A 30 21.43 21.47 -13.82
CA SER A 30 20.84 20.16 -13.63
C SER A 30 19.87 19.86 -14.77
N ILE A 31 19.76 18.58 -15.13
CA ILE A 31 18.74 18.13 -16.09
C ILE A 31 17.31 18.45 -15.61
N LYS A 32 17.12 18.62 -14.29
CA LYS A 32 15.86 19.10 -13.70
C LYS A 32 15.56 20.55 -14.06
N ASP A 33 16.59 21.41 -14.00
CA ASP A 33 16.47 22.82 -14.37
C ASP A 33 16.25 22.98 -15.88
N LYS A 34 16.87 22.10 -16.66
CA LYS A 34 16.77 22.09 -18.13
C LYS A 34 15.42 21.56 -18.65
N TYR A 35 14.78 20.64 -17.93
CA TYR A 35 13.50 20.03 -18.33
C TYR A 35 12.48 19.99 -17.18
N PRO A 36 12.10 21.15 -16.60
CA PRO A 36 11.26 21.21 -15.39
C PRO A 36 9.91 20.53 -15.61
N GLN A 37 9.31 20.72 -16.78
CA GLN A 37 8.04 20.11 -17.19
C GLN A 37 7.99 18.57 -17.06
N ILE A 38 9.10 17.88 -17.34
CA ILE A 38 9.17 16.40 -17.22
C ILE A 38 9.19 16.00 -15.75
N PHE A 39 9.96 16.71 -14.92
CA PHE A 39 10.06 16.41 -13.50
C PHE A 39 8.79 16.78 -12.74
N ASP A 40 8.13 17.87 -13.11
CA ASP A 40 6.82 18.23 -12.56
C ASP A 40 5.78 17.17 -12.90
N TRP A 41 5.75 16.70 -14.14
CA TRP A 41 4.87 15.59 -14.54
C TRP A 41 5.17 14.30 -13.77
N LEU A 42 6.45 13.93 -13.59
CA LEU A 42 6.83 12.78 -12.77
C LEU A 42 6.41 12.93 -11.29
N ASN A 43 6.55 14.13 -10.72
CA ASN A 43 6.09 14.40 -9.35
C ASN A 43 4.56 14.28 -9.23
N LEU A 44 3.80 14.74 -10.23
CA LEU A 44 2.35 14.55 -10.28
C LEU A 44 1.99 13.07 -10.36
N MET A 45 2.72 12.27 -11.13
CA MET A 45 2.53 10.81 -11.20
C MET A 45 2.78 10.16 -9.84
N ASP A 46 3.89 10.51 -9.17
CA ASP A 46 4.24 9.99 -7.84
C ASP A 46 3.15 10.33 -6.80
N MET A 47 2.60 11.55 -6.84
CA MET A 47 1.51 11.95 -5.95
C MET A 47 0.21 11.17 -6.22
N ASN A 48 -0.16 11.01 -7.49
CA ASN A 48 -1.35 10.24 -7.87
C ASN A 48 -1.30 8.79 -7.36
N VAL A 49 -0.13 8.14 -7.47
CA VAL A 49 0.06 6.77 -6.96
C VAL A 49 -0.21 6.71 -5.44
N ILE A 50 0.30 7.66 -4.66
CA ILE A 50 0.08 7.71 -3.21
C ILE A 50 -1.40 7.92 -2.89
N VAL A 51 -2.07 8.84 -3.58
CA VAL A 51 -3.50 9.12 -3.37
C VAL A 51 -4.35 7.88 -3.65
N ILE A 52 -4.11 7.20 -4.77
CA ILE A 52 -4.84 5.98 -5.14
C ILE A 52 -4.59 4.87 -4.11
N LEU A 53 -3.35 4.69 -3.66
CA LEU A 53 -3.02 3.69 -2.63
C LEU A 53 -3.76 3.96 -1.32
N ILE A 54 -3.83 5.21 -0.86
CA ILE A 54 -4.56 5.58 0.35
C ILE A 54 -6.05 5.29 0.19
N LEU A 55 -6.65 5.65 -0.95
CA LEU A 55 -8.06 5.37 -1.22
C LEU A 55 -8.36 3.87 -1.26
N MET A 56 -7.51 3.08 -1.91
CA MET A 56 -7.63 1.62 -1.93
C MET A 56 -7.54 1.01 -0.53
N LEU A 57 -6.59 1.47 0.28
CA LEU A 57 -6.46 1.04 1.68
C LEU A 57 -7.69 1.42 2.52
N ALA A 58 -8.24 2.62 2.33
CA ALA A 58 -9.45 3.05 3.03
C ALA A 58 -10.64 2.16 2.68
N VAL A 59 -10.92 1.97 1.39
CA VAL A 59 -12.03 1.12 0.91
C VAL A 59 -11.87 -0.33 1.37
N SER A 60 -10.66 -0.87 1.26
CA SER A 60 -10.33 -2.22 1.75
C SER A 60 -10.54 -2.34 3.25
N GLY A 61 -10.10 -1.35 4.02
CA GLY A 61 -10.26 -1.28 5.46
C GLY A 61 -11.73 -1.30 5.89
N PHE A 62 -12.56 -0.45 5.30
CA PHE A 62 -14.01 -0.43 5.56
C PHE A 62 -14.67 -1.77 5.24
N ASN A 63 -14.33 -2.38 4.10
CA ASN A 63 -14.85 -3.69 3.74
C ASN A 63 -14.43 -4.78 4.72
N MET A 64 -13.19 -4.73 5.22
CA MET A 64 -12.71 -5.70 6.20
C MET A 64 -13.41 -5.53 7.56
N ILE A 65 -13.63 -4.29 8.00
CA ILE A 65 -14.39 -3.98 9.21
C ILE A 65 -15.83 -4.52 9.09
N ALA A 66 -16.51 -4.22 7.97
CA ALA A 66 -17.86 -4.70 7.72
C ALA A 66 -17.91 -6.24 7.71
N GLY A 67 -16.96 -6.88 7.03
CA GLY A 67 -16.85 -8.34 6.99
C GLY A 67 -16.63 -8.97 8.37
N LEU A 68 -15.77 -8.38 9.20
CA LEU A 68 -15.55 -8.86 10.56
C LEU A 68 -16.80 -8.70 11.44
N ILE A 69 -17.51 -7.57 11.34
CA ILE A 69 -18.75 -7.36 12.08
C ILE A 69 -19.80 -8.41 11.69
N ILE A 70 -20.01 -8.62 10.38
CA ILE A 70 -20.95 -9.64 9.89
C ILE A 70 -20.56 -11.03 10.40
N LEU A 71 -19.27 -11.36 10.35
CA LEU A 71 -18.76 -12.65 10.82
C LEU A 71 -18.95 -12.85 12.33
N ILE A 72 -18.86 -11.79 13.14
CA ILE A 72 -19.16 -11.83 14.58
C ILE A 72 -20.67 -12.03 14.79
N LEU A 73 -21.50 -11.27 14.08
CA LEU A 73 -22.96 -11.31 14.21
C LEU A 73 -23.53 -12.68 13.85
N ASP A 74 -23.06 -13.28 12.77
CA ASP A 74 -23.42 -14.66 12.34
C ASP A 74 -23.08 -15.72 13.40
N ARG A 75 -22.06 -15.45 14.24
CA ARG A 75 -21.58 -16.35 15.29
C ARG A 75 -21.99 -15.93 16.70
N THR A 76 -22.94 -15.02 16.84
CA THR A 76 -23.37 -14.46 18.14
C THR A 76 -23.84 -15.54 19.12
N GLN A 77 -24.61 -16.53 18.67
CA GLN A 77 -25.08 -17.64 19.52
C GLN A 77 -23.92 -18.48 20.06
N MET A 78 -22.95 -18.82 19.19
CA MET A 78 -21.76 -19.59 19.59
C MET A 78 -20.90 -18.80 20.58
N ILE A 79 -20.79 -17.47 20.41
CA ILE A 79 -20.12 -16.59 21.37
C ILE A 79 -20.83 -16.64 22.73
N GLY A 80 -22.16 -16.59 22.75
CA GLY A 80 -22.96 -16.71 23.98
C GLY A 80 -22.71 -18.02 24.73
N ILE A 81 -22.68 -19.15 24.01
CA ILE A 81 -22.37 -20.48 24.57
C ILE A 81 -20.93 -20.54 25.11
N LEU A 82 -19.95 -20.03 24.36
CA LEU A 82 -18.55 -20.01 24.84
C LEU A 82 -18.40 -19.18 26.11
N LYS A 83 -19.06 -18.02 26.19
CA LYS A 83 -19.05 -17.18 27.38
C LYS A 83 -19.74 -17.86 28.57
N SER A 84 -20.87 -18.55 28.36
CA SER A 84 -21.54 -19.27 29.45
C SER A 84 -20.73 -20.45 29.97
N LEU A 85 -19.89 -21.06 29.12
CA LEU A 85 -18.90 -22.07 29.49
C LEU A 85 -17.63 -21.49 30.17
N GLY A 86 -17.56 -20.16 30.35
CA GLY A 86 -16.46 -19.48 31.06
C GLY A 86 -15.35 -18.93 30.16
N ALA A 87 -15.52 -18.90 28.83
CA ALA A 87 -14.55 -18.29 27.95
C ALA A 87 -14.49 -16.77 28.15
N SER A 88 -13.28 -16.22 28.27
CA SER A 88 -13.06 -14.78 28.38
C SER A 88 -13.21 -14.07 27.02
N ASP A 89 -13.66 -12.81 27.04
CA ASP A 89 -13.80 -11.97 25.84
C ASP A 89 -12.49 -11.90 25.04
N SER A 90 -11.35 -11.83 25.72
CA SER A 90 -10.01 -11.82 25.09
C SER A 90 -9.72 -13.09 24.30
N SER A 91 -10.15 -14.25 24.80
CA SER A 91 -9.97 -15.55 24.13
C SER A 91 -10.81 -15.61 22.87
N ILE A 92 -12.07 -15.19 22.97
CA ILE A 92 -13.00 -15.12 21.82
C ILE A 92 -12.46 -14.13 20.78
N ARG A 93 -12.05 -12.94 21.20
CA ARG A 93 -11.44 -11.92 20.33
C ARG A 93 -10.22 -12.46 19.57
N LYS A 94 -9.37 -13.23 20.24
CA LYS A 94 -8.18 -13.86 19.61
C LYS A 94 -8.58 -14.83 18.49
N ILE A 95 -9.66 -15.60 18.66
CA ILE A 95 -10.16 -16.52 17.63
C ILE A 95 -10.58 -15.74 16.39
N PHE A 96 -11.40 -14.70 16.56
CA PHE A 96 -11.87 -13.89 15.44
C PHE A 96 -10.74 -13.14 14.73
N LEU A 97 -9.83 -12.51 15.49
CA LEU A 97 -8.65 -11.86 14.90
C LEU A 97 -7.76 -12.85 14.15
N MET A 98 -7.54 -14.06 14.68
CA MET A 98 -6.75 -15.08 14.00
C MET A 98 -7.44 -15.56 12.71
N GLN A 99 -8.77 -15.67 12.71
CA GLN A 99 -9.53 -16.01 11.52
C GLN A 99 -9.45 -14.90 10.46
N SER A 100 -9.55 -13.64 10.86
CA SER A 100 -9.34 -12.50 9.96
C SER A 100 -7.92 -12.44 9.42
N THR A 101 -6.89 -12.68 10.24
CA THR A 101 -5.49 -12.72 9.77
C THR A 101 -5.28 -13.80 8.72
N ARG A 102 -5.89 -14.98 8.87
CA ARG A 102 -5.86 -16.02 7.82
C ARG A 102 -6.52 -15.54 6.51
N LEU A 103 -7.60 -14.77 6.62
CA LEU A 103 -8.27 -14.17 5.46
C LEU A 103 -7.37 -13.14 4.77
N ILE A 104 -6.69 -12.27 5.54
CA ILE A 104 -5.69 -11.32 5.02
C ILE A 104 -4.58 -12.05 4.27
N ILE A 105 -3.99 -13.08 4.88
CA ILE A 105 -2.88 -13.83 4.26
C ILE A 105 -3.32 -14.48 2.94
N LYS A 106 -4.49 -15.10 2.90
CA LYS A 106 -5.04 -15.67 1.66
C LYS A 106 -5.31 -14.59 0.61
N GLY A 107 -5.90 -13.46 1.04
CA GLY A 107 -6.14 -12.31 0.17
C GLY A 107 -4.86 -11.76 -0.44
N LEU A 108 -3.80 -11.61 0.37
CA LEU A 108 -2.48 -11.21 -0.12
C LEU A 108 -1.91 -12.25 -1.08
N PHE A 109 -2.01 -13.54 -0.78
CA PHE A 109 -1.50 -14.58 -1.68
C PHE A 109 -2.14 -14.49 -3.08
N TYR A 110 -3.47 -14.47 -3.15
CA TYR A 110 -4.17 -14.35 -4.43
C TYR A 110 -3.97 -12.98 -5.08
N GLY A 111 -3.94 -11.90 -4.30
CA GLY A 111 -3.67 -10.55 -4.80
C GLY A 111 -2.29 -10.41 -5.43
N ASN A 112 -1.24 -10.98 -4.81
CA ASN A 112 0.10 -11.01 -5.39
C ASN A 112 0.14 -11.90 -6.63
N LEU A 113 -0.51 -13.06 -6.61
CA LEU A 113 -0.55 -13.95 -7.77
C LEU A 113 -1.14 -13.23 -8.99
N ILE A 114 -2.27 -12.53 -8.80
CA ILE A 114 -2.93 -11.77 -9.88
C ILE A 114 -2.09 -10.54 -10.26
N GLY A 115 -1.66 -9.73 -9.28
CA GLY A 115 -0.93 -8.48 -9.54
C GLY A 115 0.42 -8.70 -10.22
N ILE A 116 1.22 -9.62 -9.69
CA ILE A 116 2.52 -10.00 -10.30
C ILE A 116 2.28 -10.67 -11.65
N GLY A 117 1.25 -11.52 -11.76
CA GLY A 117 0.86 -12.14 -13.03
C GLY A 117 0.58 -11.11 -14.12
N LEU A 118 -0.21 -10.08 -13.81
CA LEU A 118 -0.49 -8.96 -14.72
C LEU A 118 0.78 -8.18 -15.09
N CYS A 119 1.65 -7.90 -14.12
CA CYS A 119 2.93 -7.23 -14.38
C CYS A 119 3.84 -8.06 -15.31
N LEU A 120 3.94 -9.37 -15.11
CA LEU A 120 4.73 -10.26 -15.97
C LEU A 120 4.17 -10.35 -17.39
N LEU A 121 2.84 -10.37 -17.50
CA LEU A 121 2.15 -10.39 -18.79
C LEU A 121 2.43 -9.08 -19.54
N GLN A 122 2.30 -7.92 -18.89
CA GLN A 122 2.67 -6.63 -19.48
C GLN A 122 4.15 -6.57 -19.87
N TYR A 123 5.05 -7.16 -19.06
CA TYR A 123 6.48 -7.19 -19.36
C TYR A 123 6.80 -7.96 -20.65
N HIS A 124 6.16 -9.11 -20.87
CA HIS A 124 6.43 -9.97 -22.04
C HIS A 124 5.65 -9.54 -23.29
N PHE A 125 4.36 -9.25 -23.14
CA PHE A 125 3.46 -9.01 -24.26
C PHE A 125 3.26 -7.53 -24.59
N ARG A 126 3.70 -6.61 -23.72
CA ARG A 126 3.58 -5.15 -23.90
C ARG A 126 2.17 -4.72 -24.35
N LEU A 127 1.15 -5.29 -23.70
CA LEU A 127 -0.26 -5.09 -24.07
C LEU A 127 -0.67 -3.62 -24.04
N LEU A 128 -0.19 -2.88 -23.04
CA LEU A 128 -0.41 -1.44 -22.90
C LEU A 128 0.68 -0.67 -23.65
N GLN A 129 0.38 -0.32 -24.89
CA GLN A 129 1.15 0.60 -25.71
C GLN A 129 0.72 2.03 -25.40
N LEU A 130 1.68 2.95 -25.32
CA LEU A 130 1.40 4.37 -25.15
C LEU A 130 1.79 5.12 -26.42
N ASP A 131 1.04 6.19 -26.70
CA ASP A 131 1.41 7.14 -27.73
C ASP A 131 2.70 7.88 -27.30
N PRO A 132 3.81 7.72 -28.04
CA PRO A 132 5.08 8.36 -27.70
C PRO A 132 5.00 9.88 -27.70
N ALA A 133 4.05 10.46 -28.47
CA ALA A 133 3.85 11.90 -28.52
C ALA A 133 3.30 12.46 -27.20
N SER A 134 2.54 11.66 -26.45
CA SER A 134 1.91 12.07 -25.20
C SER A 134 2.70 11.64 -23.95
N TYR A 135 3.35 10.47 -23.99
CA TYR A 135 3.94 9.83 -22.81
C TYR A 135 5.46 9.64 -22.86
N TYR A 136 6.12 10.07 -23.95
CA TYR A 136 7.57 9.96 -24.14
C TYR A 136 8.14 8.52 -24.04
N VAL A 137 7.28 7.50 -23.96
CA VAL A 137 7.63 6.07 -23.87
C VAL A 137 6.62 5.26 -24.71
N ASN A 138 7.10 4.22 -25.40
CA ASN A 138 6.27 3.41 -26.31
C ASN A 138 5.36 2.38 -25.60
N TYR A 139 5.67 2.02 -24.36
CA TYR A 139 4.93 1.04 -23.57
C TYR A 139 5.17 1.29 -22.07
N VAL A 140 4.27 0.80 -21.20
CA VAL A 140 4.45 0.93 -19.75
C VAL A 140 5.61 0.03 -19.31
N PRO A 141 6.74 0.59 -18.84
CA PRO A 141 7.84 -0.21 -18.32
C PRO A 141 7.43 -0.81 -16.98
N VAL A 142 7.64 -2.12 -16.82
CA VAL A 142 7.35 -2.83 -15.58
C VAL A 142 8.66 -3.05 -14.82
N TYR A 143 8.74 -2.51 -13.61
CA TYR A 143 9.87 -2.70 -12.72
C TYR A 143 9.42 -3.43 -11.45
N LEU A 144 9.76 -4.72 -11.35
CA LEU A 144 9.45 -5.56 -10.19
C LEU A 144 10.64 -5.58 -9.24
N HIS A 145 10.53 -4.82 -8.15
CA HIS A 145 11.52 -4.84 -7.08
C HIS A 145 10.96 -5.60 -5.88
N ALA A 146 11.62 -6.70 -5.49
CA ALA A 146 11.20 -7.55 -4.38
C ALA A 146 10.99 -6.75 -3.07
N GLY A 147 11.85 -5.76 -2.81
CA GLY A 147 11.73 -4.89 -1.63
C GLY A 147 10.44 -4.05 -1.62
N TYR A 148 9.97 -3.56 -2.77
CA TYR A 148 8.71 -2.79 -2.83
C TYR A 148 7.50 -3.70 -2.64
N ILE A 149 7.53 -4.89 -3.25
CA ILE A 149 6.48 -5.91 -3.07
C ILE A 149 6.37 -6.29 -1.60
N LEU A 150 7.50 -6.57 -0.94
CA LEU A 150 7.52 -6.97 0.46
C LEU A 150 7.04 -5.84 1.39
N LEU A 151 7.51 -4.61 1.18
CA LEU A 151 7.06 -3.44 1.96
C LEU A 151 5.57 -3.18 1.79
N LEU A 152 5.03 -3.30 0.57
CA LEU A 152 3.60 -3.12 0.31
C LEU A 152 2.77 -4.21 1.01
N ASN A 153 3.20 -5.46 0.93
CA ASN A 153 2.53 -6.58 1.61
C ASN A 153 2.50 -6.41 3.12
N VAL A 154 3.66 -6.11 3.73
CA VAL A 154 3.76 -5.92 5.19
C VAL A 154 2.97 -4.69 5.61
N GLY A 155 3.06 -3.57 4.88
CA GLY A 155 2.33 -2.34 5.16
C GLY A 155 0.82 -2.54 5.09
N ALA A 156 0.32 -3.15 4.02
CA ALA A 156 -1.11 -3.46 3.87
C ALA A 156 -1.60 -4.41 4.96
N ALA A 157 -0.88 -5.50 5.22
CA ALA A 157 -1.22 -6.46 6.27
C ALA A 157 -1.31 -5.79 7.64
N ALA A 158 -0.32 -4.96 7.99
CA ALA A 158 -0.28 -4.26 9.27
C ALA A 158 -1.45 -3.30 9.41
N VAL A 159 -1.67 -2.41 8.41
CA VAL A 159 -2.75 -1.42 8.46
C VAL A 159 -4.11 -2.10 8.59
N THR A 160 -4.40 -3.12 7.77
CA THR A 160 -5.67 -3.85 7.85
C THR A 160 -5.81 -4.59 9.17
N PHE A 161 -4.75 -5.21 9.70
CA PHE A 161 -4.79 -5.88 11.00
C PHE A 161 -5.10 -4.90 12.14
N PHE A 162 -4.45 -3.73 12.18
CA PHE A 162 -4.72 -2.71 13.19
C PHE A 162 -6.16 -2.17 13.10
N MET A 163 -6.68 -1.97 11.88
CA MET A 163 -8.07 -1.56 11.68
C MET A 163 -9.07 -2.55 12.28
N LEU A 164 -8.77 -3.86 12.25
CA LEU A 164 -9.68 -4.90 12.77
C LEU A 164 -9.71 -5.00 14.29
N ILE A 165 -8.72 -4.45 14.99
CA ILE A 165 -8.73 -4.44 16.45
C ILE A 165 -9.93 -3.65 16.97
N ILE A 166 -10.29 -2.54 16.32
CA ILE A 166 -11.39 -1.67 16.71
C ILE A 166 -12.74 -2.42 16.77
N PRO A 167 -13.27 -3.01 15.68
CA PRO A 167 -14.53 -3.75 15.72
C PRO A 167 -14.46 -5.03 16.55
N SER A 168 -13.27 -5.62 16.75
CA SER A 168 -13.12 -6.82 17.58
C SER A 168 -13.49 -6.60 19.05
N HIS A 169 -13.49 -5.35 19.53
CA HIS A 169 -13.98 -4.99 20.87
C HIS A 169 -15.50 -5.08 21.03
N ILE A 170 -16.28 -5.15 19.95
CA ILE A 170 -17.74 -5.33 20.03
C ILE A 170 -18.09 -6.63 20.75
N ILE A 171 -17.22 -7.65 20.68
CA ILE A 171 -17.39 -8.95 21.34
C ILE A 171 -17.62 -8.81 22.84
N SER A 172 -16.99 -7.84 23.51
CA SER A 172 -17.16 -7.66 24.96
C SER A 172 -18.53 -7.15 25.35
N ARG A 173 -19.29 -6.58 24.40
CA ARG A 173 -20.65 -6.06 24.64
C ARG A 173 -21.75 -7.09 24.42
N LEU A 174 -21.44 -8.27 23.90
CA LEU A 174 -22.42 -9.34 23.68
C LEU A 174 -22.75 -10.04 25.01
N ASN A 175 -24.02 -9.97 25.43
CA ASN A 175 -24.51 -10.57 26.67
C ASN A 175 -25.11 -11.97 26.42
N PRO A 176 -24.58 -13.05 27.05
CA PRO A 176 -25.03 -14.42 26.83
C PRO A 176 -26.55 -14.63 26.99
N ALA A 177 -27.16 -13.95 27.96
CA ALA A 177 -28.57 -14.13 28.31
C ALA A 177 -29.55 -13.65 27.22
N GLU A 178 -29.16 -12.64 26.44
CA GLU A 178 -29.97 -12.13 25.33
C GLU A 178 -29.77 -12.98 24.07
N THR A 179 -28.55 -13.46 23.84
CA THR A 179 -28.20 -14.19 22.60
C THR A 179 -28.80 -15.60 22.50
N ILE A 180 -29.17 -16.22 23.62
CA ILE A 180 -29.76 -17.58 23.67
C ILE A 180 -31.30 -17.53 23.63
N LYS A 181 -31.92 -16.42 24.06
CA LYS A 181 -33.39 -16.27 24.10
C LYS A 181 -34.05 -16.08 22.73
N PHE A 182 -33.28 -15.75 21.70
CA PHE A 182 -33.75 -15.58 20.33
C PHE A 182 -33.26 -16.68 19.38
N ALA A 183 -32.85 -17.83 19.94
CA ALA A 183 -32.50 -19.03 19.19
C ALA A 183 -33.72 -19.93 18.95
#